data_AF-A0A3E0NW50-F1
#
_entry.id   AF-A0A3E0NW50-F1
#
_cell.length_a   1.000
_cell.length_b   1.000
_cell.length_c   1.000
_cell.angle_alpha   90.00
_cell.angle_beta   90.00
_cell.angle_gamma   90.00
#
_symmetry.space_group_name_H-M   'P 1'
#
loop_
_entity.id
_entity.type
_entity.pdbx_description
1 polymer ?
#
loop_
_entity_poly.entity_id
_entity_poly.type
_entity_poly.pdbx_seq_one_letter_code
_entity_poly.pdbx_strand_id
1 'polypeptide(L)'
;MATATGVGLGSRATAGQPSAGGDPVGDRRRALLRAVAGHALPADALGEDGISEQVAAFERWSRGFEPVAELDHPYIWSDELVYGPPDPRPGWQAQLDGLDLEARRRHGAGFVELPVGHRAELLREHLERAVPAGLRELPFAAEAPHVAIALLAWWAGTSGANDLCHGAAIGRHECRGLPSAAQRPEPLAPPSRADRGER
;
A
#
# COMPACT_ATOMS: atom_id res chain seq x y z
N MET A 1 -8.65 -65.26 26.58
CA MET A 1 -9.41 -64.47 25.61
C MET A 1 -8.42 -63.64 24.82
N ALA A 2 -8.39 -63.83 23.51
CA ALA A 2 -7.44 -63.25 22.56
C ALA A 2 -7.96 -61.95 21.94
N THR A 3 -7.05 -61.28 21.20
CA THR A 3 -7.23 -60.19 20.20
C THR A 3 -7.16 -58.76 20.77
N ALA A 4 -6.55 -57.76 20.11
CA ALA A 4 -5.83 -57.69 18.84
C ALA A 4 -4.90 -56.46 18.80
N THR A 5 -3.80 -56.65 18.08
CA THR A 5 -2.79 -55.67 17.66
C THR A 5 -3.39 -54.64 16.69
N GLY A 6 -3.24 -53.34 17.00
CA GLY A 6 -3.59 -52.24 16.09
C GLY A 6 -2.45 -51.93 15.12
N VAL A 7 -2.69 -52.20 13.83
CA VAL A 7 -1.84 -51.86 12.69
C VAL A 7 -2.03 -50.39 12.32
N GLY A 8 -0.94 -49.69 12.02
CA GLY A 8 -0.95 -48.28 11.63
C GLY A 8 -1.39 -48.04 10.18
N LEU A 9 -1.87 -46.83 9.92
CA LEU A 9 -1.75 -46.19 8.61
C LEU A 9 -1.19 -44.78 8.80
N GLY A 10 0.04 -44.59 8.32
CA GLY A 10 0.68 -43.29 8.25
C GLY A 10 -0.02 -42.42 7.22
N SER A 11 -0.51 -41.27 7.66
CA SER A 11 -0.84 -40.17 6.76
C SER A 11 0.44 -39.37 6.51
N ARG A 12 1.15 -39.69 5.43
CA ARG A 12 2.16 -38.78 4.88
C ARG A 12 1.40 -37.63 4.24
N ALA A 13 1.30 -36.51 4.96
CA ALA A 13 0.98 -35.23 4.38
C ALA A 13 2.04 -34.93 3.31
N THR A 14 1.65 -35.00 2.05
CA THR A 14 2.42 -34.42 0.94
C THR A 14 2.51 -32.92 1.19
N ALA A 15 3.66 -32.47 1.68
CA ALA A 15 4.02 -31.06 1.67
C ALA A 15 3.96 -30.60 0.21
N GLY A 16 2.96 -29.77 -0.10
CA GLY A 16 2.90 -29.06 -1.37
C GLY A 16 4.18 -28.25 -1.53
N GLN A 17 4.99 -28.59 -2.53
CA GLN A 17 6.15 -27.79 -2.90
C GLN A 17 5.66 -26.39 -3.30
N PRO A 18 6.35 -25.31 -2.90
CA PRO A 18 6.02 -23.97 -3.36
C PRO A 18 6.28 -23.89 -4.87
N SER A 19 5.23 -23.61 -5.63
CA SER A 19 5.30 -23.38 -7.08
C SER A 19 6.25 -22.21 -7.36
N ALA A 20 7.41 -22.51 -7.93
CA ALA A 20 8.43 -21.54 -8.35
C ALA A 20 8.06 -20.79 -9.65
N GLY A 21 6.79 -20.43 -9.81
CA GLY A 21 6.28 -19.61 -10.90
C GLY A 21 5.54 -18.43 -10.31
N GLY A 22 6.13 -17.23 -10.38
CA GLY A 22 5.43 -16.00 -10.02
C GLY A 22 4.19 -15.81 -10.90
N ASP A 23 3.14 -15.21 -10.36
CA ASP A 23 1.98 -14.79 -11.15
C ASP A 23 2.38 -13.57 -12.00
N PRO A 24 2.57 -13.72 -13.33
CA PRO A 24 3.08 -12.64 -14.18
C PRO A 24 2.13 -11.43 -14.21
N VAL A 25 0.83 -11.65 -13.98
CA VAL A 25 -0.15 -10.55 -13.91
C VAL A 25 0.03 -9.79 -12.60
N GLY A 26 0.20 -10.51 -11.48
CA GLY A 26 0.53 -9.94 -10.18
C GLY A 26 1.82 -9.13 -10.21
N ASP A 27 2.87 -9.68 -10.83
CA ASP A 27 4.18 -9.01 -10.93
C ASP A 27 4.09 -7.73 -11.77
N ARG A 28 3.37 -7.76 -12.89
CA ARG A 28 3.11 -6.56 -13.71
C ARG A 28 2.34 -5.50 -12.92
N ARG A 29 1.29 -5.88 -12.21
CA ARG A 29 0.48 -4.94 -11.41
C ARG A 29 1.27 -4.32 -10.27
N ARG A 30 2.14 -5.10 -9.61
CA ARG A 30 3.09 -4.60 -8.61
C ARG A 30 4.04 -3.56 -9.22
N ALA A 31 4.57 -3.83 -10.42
CA ALA A 31 5.44 -2.88 -11.12
C ALA A 31 4.71 -1.57 -11.47
N LEU A 32 3.46 -1.67 -11.94
CA LEU A 32 2.61 -0.50 -12.20
C LEU A 32 2.35 0.31 -10.92
N LEU A 33 1.97 -0.36 -9.83
CA LEU A 33 1.73 0.29 -8.55
C LEU A 33 2.99 0.98 -8.02
N ARG A 34 4.18 0.37 -8.19
CA ARG A 34 5.47 1.00 -7.85
C ARG A 34 5.74 2.24 -8.68
N ALA A 35 5.48 2.20 -9.99
CA ALA A 35 5.65 3.37 -10.85
C ALA A 35 4.70 4.50 -10.45
N VAL A 36 3.45 4.20 -10.09
CA VAL A 36 2.49 5.18 -9.54
C VAL A 36 2.97 5.72 -8.19
N ALA A 37 3.47 4.85 -7.30
CA ALA A 37 3.97 5.23 -5.99
C ALA A 37 5.13 6.24 -6.07
N GLY A 38 6.03 6.07 -7.04
CA GLY A 38 7.12 7.01 -7.29
C GLY A 38 6.68 8.44 -7.65
N HIS A 39 5.41 8.63 -8.01
CA HIS A 39 4.81 9.96 -8.25
C HIS A 39 3.86 10.41 -7.14
N ALA A 40 3.26 9.48 -6.40
CA ALA A 40 2.29 9.77 -5.35
C ALA A 40 2.94 10.02 -3.97
N LEU A 41 4.07 9.36 -3.70
CA LEU A 41 4.80 9.43 -2.43
C LEU A 41 6.04 10.34 -2.57
N PRO A 42 6.61 10.86 -1.46
CA PRO A 42 7.82 11.69 -1.51
C PRO A 42 9.06 10.85 -1.84
N ALA A 43 9.27 10.57 -3.13
CA ALA A 43 10.34 9.71 -3.62
C ALA A 43 11.74 10.21 -3.21
N ASP A 44 11.96 11.53 -3.19
CA ASP A 44 13.25 12.13 -2.78
C ASP A 44 13.62 11.84 -1.32
N ALA A 45 12.62 11.62 -0.45
CA ALA A 45 12.82 11.29 0.95
C ALA A 45 12.89 9.77 1.21
N LEU A 46 12.14 8.99 0.42
CA LEU A 46 12.01 7.55 0.61
C LEU A 46 13.04 6.72 -0.16
N GLY A 47 13.55 7.23 -1.29
CA GLY A 47 14.36 6.46 -2.23
C GLY A 47 13.59 5.30 -2.90
N GLU A 48 14.24 4.60 -3.84
CA GLU A 48 13.60 3.50 -4.58
C GLU A 48 13.22 2.31 -3.68
N ASP A 49 14.08 2.00 -2.70
CA ASP A 49 13.86 0.93 -1.74
C ASP A 49 12.69 1.27 -0.81
N GLY A 50 12.66 2.48 -0.25
CA GLY A 50 11.55 2.93 0.59
C GLY A 50 10.22 2.94 -0.15
N ILE A 51 10.19 3.39 -1.41
CA ILE A 51 8.98 3.27 -2.26
C ILE A 51 8.55 1.81 -2.41
N SER A 52 9.49 0.90 -2.68
CA SER A 52 9.19 -0.53 -2.81
C SER A 52 8.65 -1.15 -1.51
N GLU A 53 9.20 -0.75 -0.37
CA GLU A 53 8.72 -1.17 0.95
C GLU A 53 7.31 -0.67 1.23
N GLN A 54 7.02 0.61 0.93
CA GLN A 54 5.68 1.18 1.12
C GLN A 54 4.63 0.50 0.24
N VAL A 55 4.97 0.20 -1.02
CA VAL A 55 4.08 -0.57 -1.91
C VAL A 55 3.80 -1.95 -1.35
N ALA A 56 4.83 -2.67 -0.89
CA ALA A 56 4.65 -3.99 -0.30
C ALA A 56 3.83 -3.95 0.99
N ALA A 57 3.98 -2.90 1.80
CA ALA A 57 3.20 -2.69 3.02
C ALA A 57 1.74 -2.34 2.72
N PHE A 58 1.48 -1.48 1.74
CA PHE A 58 0.13 -1.15 1.27
C PHE A 58 -0.60 -2.40 0.73
N GLU A 59 0.08 -3.26 -0.03
CA GLU A 59 -0.50 -4.52 -0.49
C GLU A 59 -0.74 -5.54 0.63
N ARG A 60 0.10 -5.55 1.67
CA ARG A 60 -0.18 -6.36 2.87
C ARG A 60 -1.44 -5.85 3.56
N TRP A 61 -1.55 -4.53 3.75
CA TRP A 61 -2.72 -3.90 4.34
C TRP A 61 -3.99 -4.19 3.53
N SER A 62 -3.97 -3.98 2.21
CA SER A 62 -5.16 -4.21 1.38
C SER A 62 -5.55 -5.69 1.28
N ARG A 63 -4.62 -6.63 1.43
CA ARG A 63 -4.95 -8.06 1.56
C ARG A 63 -5.66 -8.40 2.86
N GLY A 64 -5.34 -7.69 3.94
CA GLY A 64 -5.99 -7.84 5.24
C GLY A 64 -7.21 -6.94 5.43
N PHE A 65 -7.57 -6.12 4.44
CA PHE A 65 -8.78 -5.29 4.51
C PHE A 65 -10.02 -6.17 4.53
N GLU A 66 -10.89 -5.94 5.52
CA GLU A 66 -12.16 -6.64 5.69
C GLU A 66 -13.30 -5.82 5.08
N PRO A 67 -13.83 -6.21 3.91
CA PRO A 67 -14.85 -5.44 3.22
C PRO A 67 -16.18 -5.48 3.96
N VAL A 68 -16.87 -4.35 4.01
CA VAL A 68 -18.22 -4.24 4.61
C VAL A 68 -18.23 -4.74 6.06
N ALA A 69 -17.12 -4.55 6.78
CA ALA A 69 -17.04 -4.84 8.21
C ALA A 69 -17.97 -3.91 8.98
N GLU A 70 -18.60 -4.43 10.03
CA GLU A 70 -19.34 -3.62 11.00
C GLU A 70 -18.37 -2.68 11.73
N LEU A 71 -18.63 -1.37 11.72
CA LEU A 71 -17.79 -0.36 12.36
C LEU A 71 -18.28 -0.09 13.79
N ASP A 72 -17.40 0.47 14.63
CA ASP A 72 -17.75 0.82 16.00
C ASP A 72 -19.02 1.67 16.07
N HIS A 73 -20.02 1.16 16.79
CA HIS A 73 -21.30 1.83 16.95
C HIS A 73 -21.25 2.82 18.12
N PRO A 74 -21.68 4.08 17.91
CA PRO A 74 -21.82 5.02 19.00
C PRO A 74 -23.00 4.60 19.89
N TYR A 75 -22.71 3.93 21.02
CA TYR A 75 -23.68 3.43 22.00
C TYR A 75 -24.71 4.44 22.54
N ILE A 76 -24.53 5.75 22.28
CA ILE A 76 -25.30 6.82 22.94
C ILE A 76 -26.24 7.58 21.98
N TRP A 77 -25.96 7.63 20.67
CA TRP A 77 -26.66 8.56 19.77
C TRP A 77 -27.30 7.94 18.53
N SER A 78 -27.05 6.66 18.24
CA SER A 78 -27.72 5.94 17.16
C SER A 78 -27.82 4.45 17.48
N ASP A 79 -28.92 3.84 17.06
CA ASP A 79 -29.16 2.39 17.05
C ASP A 79 -28.84 1.76 15.68
N GLU A 80 -28.40 2.57 14.71
CA GLU A 80 -28.08 2.12 13.35
C GLU A 80 -26.67 1.51 13.25
N LEU A 81 -26.61 0.33 12.61
CA LEU A 81 -25.34 -0.32 12.30
C LEU A 81 -24.67 0.38 11.11
N VAL A 82 -23.47 0.90 11.32
CA VAL A 82 -22.62 1.47 10.26
C VAL A 82 -21.66 0.41 9.76
N TYR A 83 -21.56 0.27 8.44
CA TYR A 83 -20.64 -0.66 7.79
C TYR A 83 -19.55 0.09 7.02
N GLY A 84 -18.37 -0.54 6.93
CA GLY A 84 -17.26 -0.07 6.11
C GLY A 84 -17.52 -0.21 4.61
N PRO A 85 -16.61 0.32 3.77
CA PRO A 85 -16.78 0.28 2.33
C PRO A 85 -16.59 -1.14 1.76
N PRO A 86 -17.05 -1.40 0.52
CA PRO A 86 -16.78 -2.63 -0.20
C PRO A 86 -15.28 -2.78 -0.51
N ASP A 87 -14.87 -3.96 -1.01
CA ASP A 87 -13.48 -4.23 -1.37
C ASP A 87 -13.03 -3.28 -2.50
N PRO A 88 -12.06 -2.39 -2.25
CA PRO A 88 -11.64 -1.42 -3.25
C PRO A 88 -10.66 -1.99 -4.28
N ARG A 89 -10.07 -3.17 -4.02
CA ARG A 89 -8.97 -3.73 -4.83
C ARG A 89 -9.36 -3.98 -6.28
N PRO A 90 -10.55 -4.52 -6.62
CA PRO A 90 -10.92 -4.69 -8.03
C PRO A 90 -10.94 -3.36 -8.79
N GLY A 91 -11.44 -2.29 -8.15
CA GLY A 91 -11.45 -0.95 -8.73
C GLY A 91 -10.04 -0.41 -8.96
N TRP A 92 -9.15 -0.54 -7.96
CA TRP A 92 -7.74 -0.12 -8.10
C TRP A 92 -7.00 -0.91 -9.18
N GLN A 93 -7.24 -2.22 -9.30
CA GLN A 93 -6.65 -3.04 -10.36
C GLN A 93 -7.11 -2.57 -11.75
N ALA A 94 -8.40 -2.27 -11.91
CA ALA A 94 -8.93 -1.73 -13.15
C ALA A 94 -8.32 -0.36 -13.51
N GLN A 95 -8.05 0.49 -12.52
CA GLN A 95 -7.37 1.77 -12.71
C GLN A 95 -5.93 1.58 -13.21
N LEU A 96 -5.16 0.68 -12.59
CA LEU A 96 -3.79 0.37 -13.02
C LEU A 96 -3.75 -0.24 -14.44
N ASP A 97 -4.65 -1.17 -14.73
CA ASP A 97 -4.76 -1.78 -16.06
C ASP A 97 -5.20 -0.74 -17.11
N GLY A 98 -6.09 0.19 -16.74
CA GLY A 98 -6.51 1.31 -17.59
C GLY A 98 -5.38 2.29 -17.90
N LEU A 99 -4.54 2.61 -16.91
CA LEU A 99 -3.36 3.45 -17.08
C LEU A 99 -2.34 2.83 -18.04
N ASP A 100 -2.05 1.53 -17.88
CA ASP A 100 -1.13 0.81 -18.78
C ASP A 100 -1.68 0.71 -20.21
N LEU A 101 -2.98 0.45 -20.35
CA LEU A 101 -3.65 0.41 -21.66
C LEU A 101 -3.60 1.78 -22.37
N GLU A 102 -3.84 2.86 -21.63
CA GLU A 102 -3.80 4.21 -22.19
C GLU A 102 -2.38 4.62 -22.60
N ALA A 103 -1.38 4.28 -21.78
CA ALA A 103 0.03 4.47 -22.11
C ALA A 103 0.39 3.78 -23.43
N ARG A 104 0.02 2.50 -23.59
CA ARG A 104 0.27 1.73 -24.82
C ARG A 104 -0.39 2.37 -26.03
N ARG A 105 -1.62 2.88 -25.89
CA ARG A 105 -2.37 3.50 -26.98
C ARG A 105 -1.79 4.84 -27.42
N ARG A 106 -1.38 5.68 -26.47
CA ARG A 106 -0.90 7.05 -26.75
C ARG A 106 0.58 7.11 -27.12
N HIS A 107 1.39 6.22 -26.56
CA HIS A 107 2.86 6.29 -26.64
C HIS A 107 3.52 5.02 -27.19
N GLY A 108 2.76 3.95 -27.45
CA GLY A 108 3.30 2.69 -28.00
C GLY A 108 4.05 1.82 -26.99
N ALA A 109 4.13 2.21 -25.72
CA ALA A 109 4.83 1.50 -24.65
C ALA A 109 3.97 1.42 -23.37
N GLY A 110 4.24 0.44 -22.51
CA GLY A 110 3.54 0.30 -21.23
C GLY A 110 3.85 1.46 -20.28
N PHE A 111 2.98 1.71 -19.29
CA PHE A 111 3.13 2.86 -18.39
C PHE A 111 4.49 2.86 -17.67
N VAL A 112 4.96 1.69 -17.21
CA VAL A 112 6.25 1.55 -16.52
C VAL A 112 7.43 1.90 -17.44
N GLU A 113 7.32 1.64 -18.73
CA GLU A 113 8.38 1.84 -19.73
C GLU A 113 8.49 3.30 -20.17
N LEU A 114 7.47 4.12 -19.91
CA LEU A 114 7.47 5.53 -20.29
C LEU A 114 8.53 6.33 -19.51
N PRO A 115 9.09 7.39 -20.12
CA PRO A 115 9.88 8.38 -19.39
C PRO A 115 9.08 8.97 -18.22
N VAL A 116 9.79 9.32 -17.13
CA VAL A 116 9.18 9.81 -15.88
C VAL A 116 8.24 11.00 -16.09
N GLY A 117 8.56 11.92 -17.02
CA GLY A 117 7.70 13.06 -17.35
C GLY A 117 6.35 12.63 -17.95
N HIS A 118 6.35 11.69 -18.89
CA HIS A 118 5.13 11.17 -19.52
C HIS A 118 4.29 10.35 -18.54
N ARG A 119 4.94 9.60 -17.62
CA ARG A 119 4.24 8.93 -16.52
C ARG A 119 3.52 9.92 -15.61
N ALA A 120 4.20 10.99 -15.22
CA ALA A 120 3.62 12.05 -14.39
C ALA A 120 2.45 12.74 -15.10
N GLU A 121 2.58 13.03 -16.39
CA GLU A 121 1.51 13.64 -17.19
C GLU A 121 0.28 12.75 -17.27
N LEU A 122 0.45 11.50 -17.65
CA LEU A 122 -0.68 10.59 -17.79
C LEU A 122 -1.36 10.32 -16.44
N LEU A 123 -0.58 10.14 -15.36
CA LEU A 123 -1.14 9.98 -14.02
C LEU A 123 -1.94 11.22 -13.59
N ARG A 124 -1.45 12.43 -13.88
CA ARG A 124 -2.15 13.68 -13.56
C ARG A 124 -3.50 13.76 -14.25
N GLU A 125 -3.57 13.42 -15.55
CA GLU A 125 -4.84 13.39 -16.29
C GLU A 125 -5.84 12.36 -15.74
N HIS A 126 -5.36 11.22 -15.21
CA HIS A 126 -6.21 10.25 -14.52
C HIS A 126 -6.75 10.82 -13.20
N LEU A 127 -5.89 11.47 -12.43
CA LEU A 127 -6.26 12.10 -11.17
C LEU A 127 -7.25 13.24 -11.36
N GLU A 128 -7.05 14.11 -12.36
CA GLU A 128 -7.97 15.22 -12.68
C GLU A 128 -9.38 14.73 -13.07
N ARG A 129 -9.49 13.53 -13.68
CA ARG A 129 -10.78 12.91 -14.01
C ARG A 129 -11.43 12.19 -12.83
N ALA A 130 -10.62 11.53 -12.00
CA ALA A 130 -11.11 10.66 -10.94
C ALA A 130 -11.39 11.42 -9.63
N VAL A 131 -10.59 12.45 -9.33
CA VAL A 131 -10.65 13.19 -8.07
C VAL A 131 -11.63 14.35 -8.20
N PRO A 132 -12.68 14.42 -7.37
CA PRO A 132 -13.60 15.55 -7.37
C PRO A 132 -12.88 16.87 -7.13
N ALA A 133 -13.31 17.91 -7.85
CA ALA A 133 -12.84 19.27 -7.61
C ALA A 133 -13.10 19.65 -6.14
N GLY A 134 -12.05 20.08 -5.43
CA GLY A 134 -12.15 20.51 -4.04
C GLY A 134 -11.93 19.43 -2.98
N LEU A 135 -11.32 18.29 -3.30
CA LEU A 135 -10.78 17.39 -2.27
C LEU A 135 -9.71 18.14 -1.46
N ARG A 136 -10.03 18.52 -0.20
CA ARG A 136 -9.12 19.28 0.68
C ARG A 136 -8.41 18.41 1.71
N GLU A 137 -8.99 17.25 2.02
CA GLU A 137 -8.51 16.31 3.02
C GLU A 137 -8.32 14.94 2.36
N LEU A 138 -7.31 14.19 2.81
CA LEU A 138 -7.11 12.83 2.35
C LEU A 138 -8.24 11.95 2.90
N PRO A 139 -8.95 11.20 2.04
CA PRO A 139 -10.02 10.32 2.47
C PRO A 139 -9.46 9.10 3.20
N PHE A 140 -10.34 8.28 3.79
CA PHE A 140 -9.94 6.93 4.15
C PHE A 140 -9.46 6.18 2.89
N ALA A 141 -8.35 5.44 3.01
CA ALA A 141 -7.69 4.84 1.86
C ALA A 141 -8.62 3.95 1.02
N ALA A 142 -9.50 3.16 1.66
CA ALA A 142 -10.44 2.28 0.95
C ALA A 142 -11.55 3.03 0.21
N GLU A 143 -11.81 4.28 0.55
CA GLU A 143 -12.82 5.14 -0.10
C GLU A 143 -12.19 6.09 -1.13
N ALA A 144 -10.87 6.07 -1.28
CA ALA A 144 -10.17 6.97 -2.17
C ALA A 144 -10.59 6.74 -3.63
N PRO A 145 -10.85 7.82 -4.39
CA PRO A 145 -11.37 7.73 -5.76
C PRO A 145 -10.35 7.13 -6.74
N HIS A 146 -9.07 7.13 -6.39
CA HIS A 146 -7.99 6.62 -7.22
C HIS A 146 -6.92 5.92 -6.37
N VAL A 147 -6.33 4.83 -6.86
CA VAL A 147 -5.32 4.03 -6.14
C VAL A 147 -4.11 4.86 -5.70
N ALA A 148 -3.70 5.86 -6.49
CA ALA A 148 -2.61 6.77 -6.10
C ALA A 148 -2.97 7.60 -4.85
N ILE A 149 -4.24 8.05 -4.75
CA ILE A 149 -4.74 8.77 -3.57
C ILE A 149 -4.91 7.80 -2.40
N ALA A 150 -5.38 6.57 -2.66
CA ALA A 150 -5.48 5.52 -1.63
C ALA A 150 -4.12 5.24 -1.00
N LEU A 151 -3.08 5.09 -1.83
CA LEU A 151 -1.72 4.84 -1.40
C LEU A 151 -1.18 6.02 -0.58
N LEU A 152 -1.36 7.26 -1.04
CA LEU A 152 -0.94 8.46 -0.33
C LEU A 152 -1.66 8.60 1.02
N ALA A 153 -2.98 8.44 1.04
CA ALA A 153 -3.79 8.52 2.24
C ALA A 153 -3.40 7.45 3.28
N TRP A 154 -3.20 6.22 2.81
CA TRP A 154 -2.71 5.13 3.65
C TRP A 154 -1.31 5.42 4.22
N TRP A 155 -0.37 5.84 3.37
CA TRP A 155 1.01 6.13 3.78
C TRP A 155 1.06 7.27 4.79
N ALA A 156 0.29 8.34 4.56
CA ALA A 156 0.20 9.49 5.47
C ALA A 156 -0.29 9.10 6.88
N GLY A 157 -1.01 7.97 7.01
CA GLY A 157 -1.43 7.41 8.29
C GLY A 157 -0.34 6.64 9.05
N THR A 158 0.82 6.36 8.44
CA THR A 158 1.88 5.55 9.03
C THR A 158 2.78 6.34 10.00
N SER A 159 3.50 5.63 10.89
CA SER A 159 4.52 6.26 11.74
C SER A 159 5.64 6.88 10.90
N GLY A 160 6.07 6.22 9.83
CA GLY A 160 7.14 6.73 8.96
C GLY A 160 6.81 8.07 8.29
N ALA A 161 5.58 8.25 7.83
CA ALA A 161 5.13 9.53 7.29
C ALA A 161 5.09 10.63 8.35
N ASN A 162 4.62 10.30 9.56
CA ASN A 162 4.61 11.22 10.70
C ASN A 162 6.03 11.64 11.08
N ASP A 163 6.95 10.68 11.16
CA ASP A 163 8.33 10.91 11.51
C ASP A 163 9.04 11.79 10.47
N LEU A 164 8.80 11.54 9.17
CA LEU A 164 9.31 12.37 8.08
C LEU A 164 8.76 13.80 8.12
N CYS A 165 7.47 13.98 8.41
CA CYS A 165 6.84 15.30 8.54
C CYS A 165 7.50 16.13 9.66
N HIS A 166 7.87 15.48 10.76
CA HIS A 166 8.49 16.14 11.91
C HIS A 166 10.02 16.12 11.90
N GLY A 167 10.65 15.39 10.98
CA GLY A 167 12.09 15.18 10.96
C GLY A 167 12.64 14.47 12.20
N ALA A 168 11.81 13.66 12.88
CA ALA A 168 12.17 12.99 14.13
C ALA A 168 11.57 11.58 14.23
N ALA A 169 12.28 10.64 14.86
CA ALA A 169 11.88 9.26 15.07
C ALA A 169 10.83 9.12 16.20
N ILE A 170 9.62 9.62 15.96
CA ILE A 170 8.53 9.66 16.93
C ILE A 170 7.92 8.26 17.12
N GLY A 171 7.74 7.51 16.03
CA GLY A 171 7.16 6.17 16.08
C GLY A 171 5.72 6.19 16.59
N ARG A 172 4.84 7.01 16.00
CA ARG A 172 3.46 7.29 16.49
C ARG A 172 2.67 6.04 16.93
N HIS A 173 2.79 4.93 16.22
CA HIS A 173 2.07 3.68 16.49
C HIS A 173 2.89 2.64 17.25
N GLU A 174 4.04 3.05 17.78
CA GLU A 174 4.97 2.19 18.53
C GLU A 174 5.03 2.65 19.98
N CYS A 175 4.88 1.69 20.91
CA CYS A 175 4.98 1.98 22.33
C CYS A 175 6.45 2.14 22.72
N ARG A 176 6.84 3.35 23.16
CA ARG A 176 8.12 3.57 23.85
C ARG A 176 8.01 3.13 25.31
N GLY A 177 9.09 2.58 25.85
CA GLY A 177 9.12 2.18 27.26
C GLY A 177 8.95 3.39 28.18
N LEU A 178 8.32 3.19 29.35
CA LEU A 178 8.07 4.24 30.35
C LEU A 178 9.31 5.12 30.67
N PRO A 179 10.52 4.56 30.86
CA PRO A 179 11.70 5.40 31.14
C PRO A 179 12.09 6.34 30.00
N SER A 180 11.78 5.96 28.76
CA SER A 180 12.07 6.74 27.54
C SER A 180 10.89 7.63 27.10
N ALA A 181 9.73 7.53 27.73
CA ALA A 181 8.51 8.21 27.29
C ALA A 181 8.64 9.75 27.34
N ALA A 182 9.32 10.26 28.37
CA ALA A 182 9.59 11.70 28.53
C ALA A 182 10.74 12.22 27.68
N GLN A 183 11.53 11.34 27.06
CA GLN A 183 12.66 11.73 26.23
C GLN A 183 12.15 12.23 24.88
N ARG A 184 12.73 13.35 24.41
CA ARG A 184 12.43 13.89 23.09
C ARG A 184 12.85 12.86 22.02
N PRO A 185 12.02 12.62 21.00
CA PRO A 185 12.41 11.80 19.85
C PRO A 185 13.69 12.30 19.19
N GLU A 186 14.56 11.37 18.82
CA GLU A 186 15.80 11.68 18.11
C GLU A 186 15.52 12.23 16.70
N PRO A 187 16.34 13.15 16.17
CA PRO A 187 16.23 13.58 14.79
C PRO A 187 16.40 12.42 13.81
N LEU A 188 15.70 12.46 12.68
CA LEU A 188 15.95 11.51 11.60
C LEU A 188 17.36 11.75 11.02
N ALA A 189 18.05 10.66 10.70
CA ALA A 189 19.32 10.75 9.99
C ALA A 189 19.08 11.46 8.65
N PRO A 190 19.96 12.40 8.23
CA PRO A 190 19.84 13.00 6.91
C PRO A 190 19.95 11.90 5.84
N PRO A 191 19.21 12.00 4.72
CA PRO A 191 19.34 11.04 3.63
C PRO A 191 20.80 10.97 3.20
N SER A 192 21.28 9.76 2.91
CA SER A 192 22.67 9.55 2.59
C SER A 192 23.00 10.29 1.28
N ARG A 193 24.26 10.71 1.11
CA ARG A 193 24.68 11.46 -0.10
C ARG A 193 24.52 10.64 -1.39
N ALA A 194 24.48 9.31 -1.27
CA ALA A 194 24.22 8.39 -2.36
C ALA A 194 22.76 8.46 -2.86
N ASP A 195 21.81 8.78 -1.96
CA ASP A 195 20.38 8.88 -2.27
C ASP A 195 20.02 10.20 -2.97
N ARG A 196 20.90 11.22 -2.91
CA ARG A 196 20.68 12.54 -3.52
C ARG A 196 21.04 12.64 -5.01
N GLY A 197 21.64 11.61 -5.61
CA GLY A 197 22.03 11.64 -7.02
C GLY A 197 23.12 12.66 -7.37
N GLU A 198 23.79 13.27 -6.38
CA GLU A 198 24.88 14.22 -6.58
C GLU A 198 26.23 13.47 -6.58
N ARG A 199 26.84 13.33 -7.76
CA ARG A 199 28.27 13.00 -7.92
C ARG A 199 29.08 14.27 -8.14
#